data_AF-A0A956R117-F1
#
_entry.id   AF-A0A956R117-F1
#
_cell.length_a   1.000
_cell.length_b   1.000
_cell.length_c   1.000
_cell.angle_alpha   90.00
_cell.angle_beta   90.00
_cell.angle_gamma   90.00
#
_symmetry.space_group_name_H-M   'P 1'
#
loop_
_entity.id
_entity.type
_entity.pdbx_description
1 polymer ?
#
loop_
_entity_poly.entity_id
_entity_poly.type
_entity_poly.pdbx_seq_one_letter_code
_entity_poly.pdbx_strand_id
1 'polypeptide(L)'
;TGLDEDSHDGEQSHVAQSITDDAEIEAALDWLPREGEWKIEAEALRASVTKRMAQLRFMAGKREYDSKHEDCGAHAKQHWDDSLIKLRRARQHYRTAASLSLGRDDDIMLKRPPMQWLLIQELSLSAVFGEDFDAARWCTALISCRADLDSNREDVEVGALSSFIELYLLLWAWPDAIERSGQGKSDDEVCDEMMRACDDLIDRARNHGSNLVPVQTRRQLDRYVNWMWSEELIEHQRQQNTVRKIPTRGENTIVGLAQKLIERLDRV
;
A
#
# COMPACT_ATOMS: atom_id res chain seq x y z
N THR A 1 51.44 30.17 -16.27
CA THR A 1 51.32 29.63 -14.90
C THR A 1 49.84 29.64 -14.56
N GLY A 2 49.05 28.62 -14.84
CA GLY A 2 49.19 27.18 -14.61
C GLY A 2 47.86 26.77 -13.96
N LEU A 3 47.02 26.05 -14.73
CA LEU A 3 46.37 24.76 -14.40
C LEU A 3 45.35 24.85 -13.26
N ASP A 4 44.04 24.79 -13.55
CA ASP A 4 43.24 23.56 -13.71
C ASP A 4 43.42 22.59 -12.54
N GLU A 5 42.35 22.36 -11.77
CA GLU A 5 41.86 21.03 -11.37
C GLU A 5 40.58 21.11 -10.51
N ASP A 6 39.59 20.34 -10.96
CA ASP A 6 38.67 19.51 -10.18
C ASP A 6 37.57 20.10 -9.28
N SER A 7 36.33 19.95 -9.76
CA SER A 7 35.19 19.53 -8.93
C SER A 7 33.98 19.11 -9.78
N HIS A 8 34.02 17.91 -10.38
CA HIS A 8 32.88 17.32 -11.11
C HIS A 8 32.60 15.85 -10.76
N ASP A 9 32.86 15.41 -9.51
CA ASP A 9 32.65 14.02 -9.06
C ASP A 9 31.61 13.84 -7.93
N GLY A 10 30.78 14.85 -7.65
CA GLY A 10 29.82 14.80 -6.53
C GLY A 10 28.48 14.12 -6.83
N GLU A 11 27.98 14.20 -8.06
CA GLU A 11 26.58 13.82 -8.36
C GLU A 11 26.40 12.38 -8.87
N GLN A 12 27.43 11.77 -9.46
CA GLN A 12 27.35 10.38 -9.94
C GLN A 12 27.39 9.34 -8.80
N SER A 13 27.90 9.73 -7.63
CA SER A 13 28.07 8.84 -6.46
C SER A 13 26.75 8.42 -5.80
N HIS A 14 25.74 9.30 -5.80
CA HIS A 14 24.47 9.03 -5.13
C HIS A 14 23.51 8.13 -5.95
N VAL A 15 23.58 8.19 -7.29
CA VAL A 15 22.74 7.35 -8.16
C VAL A 15 23.23 5.89 -8.16
N ALA A 16 24.55 5.68 -8.17
CA ALA A 16 25.17 4.36 -8.10
C ALA A 16 24.95 3.64 -6.75
N GLN A 17 24.86 4.38 -5.65
CA GLN A 17 24.51 3.82 -4.34
C GLN A 17 23.07 3.25 -4.30
N SER A 18 22.09 3.90 -4.93
CA SER A 18 20.69 3.42 -4.88
C SER A 18 20.40 2.13 -5.67
N ILE A 19 21.22 1.81 -6.68
CA ILE A 19 21.07 0.57 -7.47
C ILE A 19 21.71 -0.62 -6.73
N THR A 20 22.78 -0.34 -5.96
CA THR A 20 23.47 -1.34 -5.14
C THR A 20 22.55 -1.83 -4.00
N ASP A 21 21.76 -0.92 -3.40
CA ASP A 21 20.86 -1.26 -2.28
C ASP A 21 19.70 -2.19 -2.68
N ASP A 22 19.13 -2.05 -3.88
CA ASP A 22 17.96 -2.86 -4.29
C ASP A 22 18.33 -4.33 -4.51
N ALA A 23 19.49 -4.60 -5.11
CA ALA A 23 19.96 -5.95 -5.38
C ALA A 23 20.33 -6.68 -4.08
N GLU A 24 20.92 -5.97 -3.11
CA GLU A 24 21.22 -6.51 -1.79
C GLU A 24 19.94 -6.84 -1.00
N ILE A 25 18.92 -5.96 -1.05
CA ILE A 25 17.63 -6.23 -0.43
C ILE A 25 16.95 -7.42 -1.09
N GLU A 26 16.94 -7.50 -2.43
CA GLU A 26 16.37 -8.64 -3.15
C GLU A 26 17.09 -9.95 -2.81
N ALA A 27 18.42 -9.93 -2.76
CA ALA A 27 19.21 -11.08 -2.31
C ALA A 27 18.84 -11.48 -0.88
N ALA A 28 18.69 -10.53 0.04
CA ALA A 28 18.27 -10.81 1.42
C ALA A 28 16.86 -11.43 1.50
N LEU A 29 15.92 -10.98 0.66
CA LEU A 29 14.57 -11.55 0.58
C LEU A 29 14.55 -13.00 0.06
N ASP A 30 15.55 -13.39 -0.74
CA ASP A 30 15.68 -14.76 -1.22
C ASP A 30 16.12 -15.76 -0.13
N TRP A 31 16.74 -15.27 0.95
CA TRP A 31 17.06 -16.10 2.14
C TRP A 31 15.85 -16.44 2.99
N LEU A 32 14.74 -15.72 2.83
CA LEU A 32 13.53 -16.02 3.57
C LEU A 32 13.01 -17.42 3.20
N PRO A 33 12.39 -18.16 4.13
CA PRO A 33 11.87 -19.49 3.85
C PRO A 33 10.76 -19.45 2.78
N ARG A 34 10.68 -20.50 1.97
CA ARG A 34 9.59 -20.73 1.00
C ARG A 34 8.68 -21.89 1.41
N GLU A 35 9.11 -22.66 2.41
CA GLU A 35 8.42 -23.83 2.96
C GLU A 35 8.47 -23.79 4.49
N GLY A 36 7.71 -24.68 5.15
CA GLY A 36 7.66 -24.78 6.61
C GLY A 36 6.79 -23.73 7.31
N GLU A 37 6.95 -23.62 8.63
CA GLU A 37 6.05 -22.88 9.53
C GLU A 37 6.02 -21.35 9.26
N TRP A 38 7.08 -20.79 8.67
CA TRP A 38 7.23 -19.36 8.41
C TRP A 38 6.92 -18.95 6.97
N LYS A 39 6.56 -19.89 6.09
CA LYS A 39 6.42 -19.63 4.64
C LYS A 39 5.46 -18.50 4.30
N ILE A 40 4.36 -18.38 5.06
CA ILE A 40 3.32 -17.37 4.83
C ILE A 40 3.82 -15.99 5.27
N GLU A 41 4.39 -15.89 6.47
CA GLU A 41 4.97 -14.65 6.98
C GLU A 41 6.16 -14.17 6.12
N ALA A 42 7.02 -15.10 5.68
CA ALA A 42 8.09 -14.80 4.75
C ALA A 42 7.57 -14.23 3.42
N GLU A 43 6.51 -14.82 2.86
CA GLU A 43 5.91 -14.33 1.62
C GLU A 43 5.26 -12.95 1.79
N ALA A 44 4.60 -12.72 2.91
CA ALA A 44 4.07 -11.42 3.30
C ALA A 44 5.17 -10.36 3.49
N LEU A 45 6.31 -10.75 4.06
CA LEU A 45 7.46 -9.87 4.22
C LEU A 45 8.07 -9.50 2.87
N ARG A 46 8.22 -10.46 1.94
CA ARG A 46 8.60 -10.18 0.54
C ARG A 46 7.65 -9.15 -0.08
N ALA A 47 6.35 -9.36 0.05
CA ALA A 47 5.33 -8.45 -0.48
C ALA A 47 5.50 -7.02 0.07
N SER A 48 5.64 -6.88 1.40
CA SER A 48 5.77 -5.60 2.08
C SER A 48 7.06 -4.85 1.71
N VAL A 49 8.19 -5.55 1.72
CA VAL A 49 9.50 -4.97 1.37
C VAL A 49 9.51 -4.56 -0.10
N THR A 50 9.06 -5.42 -1.02
CA THR A 50 8.99 -5.09 -2.45
C THR A 50 8.05 -3.90 -2.71
N LYS A 51 6.91 -3.80 -2.00
CA LYS A 51 6.04 -2.61 -2.05
C LYS A 51 6.78 -1.35 -1.59
N ARG A 52 7.62 -1.44 -0.55
CA ARG A 52 8.41 -0.29 -0.07
C ARG A 52 9.51 0.11 -1.04
N MET A 53 10.22 -0.83 -1.64
CA MET A 53 11.19 -0.56 -2.70
C MET A 53 10.52 0.13 -3.90
N ALA A 54 9.33 -0.32 -4.29
CA ALA A 54 8.56 0.33 -5.34
C ALA A 54 8.26 1.79 -5.02
N GLN A 55 7.92 2.10 -3.77
CA GLN A 55 7.71 3.48 -3.34
C GLN A 55 8.98 4.32 -3.47
N LEU A 56 10.12 3.78 -3.03
CA LEU A 56 11.40 4.49 -3.09
C LEU A 56 11.77 4.83 -4.53
N ARG A 57 11.59 3.87 -5.46
CA ARG A 57 11.80 4.09 -6.90
C ARG A 57 10.88 5.17 -7.45
N PHE A 58 9.60 5.14 -7.09
CA PHE A 58 8.68 6.22 -7.50
C PHE A 58 9.13 7.60 -7.00
N MET A 59 9.51 7.70 -5.72
CA MET A 59 9.95 8.95 -5.12
C MET A 59 11.27 9.45 -5.72
N ALA A 60 12.20 8.55 -6.07
CA ALA A 60 13.42 8.90 -6.80
C ALA A 60 13.08 9.52 -8.16
N GLY A 61 12.24 8.85 -8.96
CA GLY A 61 11.82 9.39 -10.26
C GLY A 61 11.08 10.73 -10.14
N LYS A 62 10.27 10.92 -9.08
CA LYS A 62 9.61 12.22 -8.83
C LYS A 62 10.62 13.33 -8.52
N ARG A 63 11.62 13.08 -7.67
CA ARG A 63 12.68 14.06 -7.35
C ARG A 63 13.48 14.45 -8.59
N GLU A 64 13.80 13.49 -9.45
CA GLU A 64 14.50 13.75 -10.71
C GLU A 64 13.63 14.53 -11.69
N TYR A 65 12.35 14.18 -11.83
CA TYR A 65 11.43 14.93 -12.68
C TYR A 65 11.32 16.40 -12.23
N ASP A 66 11.26 16.64 -10.92
CA ASP A 66 11.13 17.98 -10.34
C ASP A 66 12.41 18.83 -10.46
N SER A 67 13.60 18.22 -10.69
CA SER A 67 14.88 18.93 -10.79
C SER A 67 15.10 19.64 -12.13
N LYS A 68 14.25 19.39 -13.15
CA LYS A 68 14.19 20.11 -14.45
C LYS A 68 15.49 20.14 -15.28
N HIS A 69 16.41 19.19 -15.11
CA HIS A 69 17.53 19.03 -16.05
C HIS A 69 17.10 18.34 -17.36
N GLU A 70 17.78 18.65 -18.47
CA GLU A 70 17.41 18.22 -19.83
C GLU A 70 17.31 16.68 -20.00
N ASP A 71 18.11 15.90 -19.26
CA ASP A 71 18.11 14.42 -19.32
C ASP A 71 17.27 13.73 -18.23
N CYS A 72 16.70 14.49 -17.28
CA CYS A 72 15.99 13.90 -16.12
C CYS A 72 14.67 13.20 -16.47
N GLY A 73 14.05 13.54 -17.61
CA GLY A 73 12.79 12.93 -18.02
C GLY A 73 12.92 11.44 -18.34
N ALA A 74 14.06 10.99 -18.86
CA ALA A 74 14.28 9.57 -19.20
C ALA A 74 14.59 8.73 -17.96
N HIS A 75 15.45 9.22 -17.07
CA HIS A 75 15.79 8.54 -15.82
C HIS A 75 14.59 8.45 -14.85
N ALA A 76 13.80 9.53 -14.74
CA ALA A 76 12.56 9.53 -13.97
C ALA A 76 11.59 8.44 -14.42
N LYS A 77 11.42 8.27 -15.75
CA LYS A 77 10.58 7.22 -16.32
C LYS A 77 11.10 5.82 -16.02
N GLN A 78 12.41 5.60 -16.09
CA GLN A 78 13.01 4.31 -15.73
C GLN A 78 12.71 3.95 -14.26
N HIS A 79 12.86 4.92 -13.35
CA HIS A 79 12.50 4.72 -11.95
C HIS A 79 11.00 4.43 -11.75
N TRP A 80 10.12 5.06 -12.52
CA TRP A 80 8.69 4.76 -12.48
C TRP A 80 8.36 3.37 -13.07
N ASP A 81 9.04 2.94 -14.12
CA ASP A 81 8.92 1.58 -14.66
C ASP A 81 9.35 0.52 -13.64
N ASP A 82 10.50 0.71 -13.00
CA ASP A 82 10.98 -0.15 -11.92
C ASP A 82 9.99 -0.21 -10.75
N SER A 83 9.42 0.94 -10.38
CA SER A 83 8.37 1.02 -9.37
C SER A 83 7.16 0.15 -9.74
N LEU A 84 6.66 0.25 -10.97
CA LEU A 84 5.53 -0.55 -11.44
C LEU A 84 5.83 -2.05 -11.48
N ILE A 85 7.03 -2.44 -11.93
CA ILE A 85 7.47 -3.85 -11.91
C ILE A 85 7.45 -4.40 -10.48
N LYS A 86 8.02 -3.65 -9.53
CA LYS A 86 8.05 -4.05 -8.12
C LYS A 86 6.64 -4.08 -7.52
N LEU A 87 5.75 -3.14 -7.84
CA LEU A 87 4.36 -3.19 -7.40
C LEU A 87 3.63 -4.44 -7.90
N ARG A 88 3.83 -4.86 -9.16
CA ARG A 88 3.24 -6.10 -9.69
C ARG A 88 3.75 -7.32 -8.92
N ARG A 89 5.06 -7.38 -8.64
CA ARG A 89 5.67 -8.45 -7.82
C ARG A 89 5.12 -8.47 -6.40
N ALA A 90 5.05 -7.32 -5.74
CA ALA A 90 4.49 -7.19 -4.40
C ALA A 90 3.04 -7.70 -4.33
N ARG A 91 2.22 -7.35 -5.33
CA ARG A 91 0.84 -7.87 -5.44
C ARG A 91 0.81 -9.38 -5.57
N GLN A 92 1.67 -9.96 -6.40
CA GLN A 92 1.74 -11.41 -6.56
C GLN A 92 2.11 -12.08 -5.23
N HIS A 93 3.07 -11.54 -4.47
CA HIS A 93 3.43 -12.05 -3.15
C HIS A 93 2.24 -11.95 -2.16
N TYR A 94 1.53 -10.82 -2.11
CA TYR A 94 0.31 -10.71 -1.29
C TYR A 94 -0.76 -11.74 -1.68
N ARG A 95 -1.00 -11.91 -2.98
CA ARG A 95 -1.96 -12.91 -3.50
C ARG A 95 -1.56 -14.33 -3.11
N THR A 96 -0.28 -14.67 -3.23
CA THR A 96 0.27 -15.96 -2.81
C THR A 96 0.10 -16.17 -1.31
N ALA A 97 0.51 -15.20 -0.48
CA ALA A 97 0.40 -15.27 0.97
C ALA A 97 -1.05 -15.43 1.44
N ALA A 98 -1.99 -14.68 0.86
CA ALA A 98 -3.42 -14.81 1.14
C ALA A 98 -3.96 -16.20 0.76
N SER A 99 -3.58 -16.71 -0.41
CA SER A 99 -4.00 -18.04 -0.89
C SER A 99 -3.47 -19.15 0.01
N LEU A 100 -2.20 -19.08 0.41
CA LEU A 100 -1.59 -20.03 1.35
C LEU A 100 -2.27 -19.97 2.73
N SER A 101 -2.69 -18.79 3.16
CA SER A 101 -3.36 -18.61 4.45
C SER A 101 -4.78 -19.21 4.49
N LEU A 102 -5.44 -19.29 3.33
CA LEU A 102 -6.77 -19.94 3.17
C LEU A 102 -6.67 -21.45 2.98
N GLY A 103 -5.49 -21.96 2.60
CA GLY A 103 -5.23 -23.39 2.47
C GLY A 103 -5.39 -24.12 3.81
N ARG A 104 -5.94 -25.34 3.75
CA ARG A 104 -5.86 -26.29 4.87
C ARG A 104 -4.47 -26.90 4.88
N ASP A 105 -3.56 -26.27 5.60
CA ASP A 105 -2.43 -26.98 6.16
C ASP A 105 -2.83 -27.42 7.57
N ASP A 106 -2.78 -28.72 7.83
CA ASP A 106 -3.00 -29.35 9.15
C ASP A 106 -1.93 -28.95 10.19
N ASP A 107 -1.06 -28.00 9.82
CA ASP A 107 0.07 -27.54 10.59
C ASP A 107 -0.36 -26.37 11.49
N ILE A 108 -0.71 -26.71 12.73
CA ILE A 108 -1.14 -25.82 13.81
C ILE A 108 -0.05 -24.77 14.15
N MET A 109 1.18 -24.96 13.69
CA MET A 109 2.33 -24.08 13.99
C MET A 109 2.56 -22.94 13.00
N LEU A 110 1.77 -22.85 11.91
CA LEU A 110 1.97 -21.80 10.90
C LEU A 110 1.84 -20.40 11.50
N LYS A 111 2.89 -19.59 11.34
CA LYS A 111 2.88 -18.16 11.66
C LYS A 111 2.22 -17.41 10.51
N ARG A 112 1.08 -16.78 10.81
CA ARG A 112 0.21 -16.15 9.80
C ARG A 112 0.05 -14.67 10.12
N PRO A 113 0.40 -13.77 9.18
CA PRO A 113 -0.08 -12.41 9.22
C PRO A 113 -1.62 -12.38 9.24
N PRO A 114 -2.24 -11.29 9.74
CA PRO A 114 -3.69 -11.15 9.69
C PRO A 114 -4.21 -11.26 8.25
N MET A 115 -5.23 -12.09 8.03
CA MET A 115 -5.76 -12.39 6.70
C MET A 115 -6.28 -11.13 5.99
N GLN A 116 -7.03 -10.29 6.73
CA GLN A 116 -7.56 -9.03 6.22
C GLN A 116 -6.43 -8.14 5.71
N TRP A 117 -5.30 -8.09 6.41
CA TRP A 117 -4.17 -7.26 5.98
C TRP A 117 -3.64 -7.72 4.62
N LEU A 118 -3.42 -9.03 4.42
CA LEU A 118 -2.95 -9.58 3.14
C LEU A 118 -3.92 -9.27 1.99
N LEU A 119 -5.21 -9.47 2.21
CA LEU A 119 -6.24 -9.24 1.20
C LEU A 119 -6.41 -7.75 0.86
N ILE A 120 -6.38 -6.87 1.87
CA ILE A 120 -6.47 -5.41 1.65
C ILE A 120 -5.29 -4.92 0.83
N GLN A 121 -4.07 -5.39 1.12
CA GLN A 121 -2.89 -4.99 0.34
C GLN A 121 -2.97 -5.51 -1.11
N GLU A 122 -3.49 -6.72 -1.34
CA GLU A 122 -3.71 -7.26 -2.69
C GLU A 122 -4.79 -6.47 -3.46
N LEU A 123 -5.91 -6.15 -2.81
CA LEU A 123 -7.00 -5.33 -3.37
C LEU A 123 -6.50 -3.92 -3.71
N SER A 124 -5.75 -3.29 -2.82
CA SER A 124 -5.15 -1.96 -3.04
C SER A 124 -4.28 -1.93 -4.29
N LEU A 125 -3.41 -2.94 -4.46
CA LEU A 125 -2.56 -3.03 -5.65
C LEU A 125 -3.35 -3.40 -6.90
N SER A 126 -4.43 -4.18 -6.78
CA SER A 126 -5.34 -4.49 -7.90
C SER A 126 -6.05 -3.22 -8.40
N ALA A 127 -6.50 -2.35 -7.50
CA ALA A 127 -7.03 -1.03 -7.83
C ALA A 127 -5.99 -0.15 -8.55
N VAL A 128 -4.74 -0.11 -8.06
CA VAL A 128 -3.64 0.66 -8.68
C VAL A 128 -3.39 0.22 -10.13
N PHE A 129 -3.59 -1.06 -10.45
CA PHE A 129 -3.44 -1.60 -11.80
C PHE A 129 -4.74 -1.59 -12.63
N GLY A 130 -5.83 -1.03 -12.11
CA GLY A 130 -7.10 -0.93 -12.84
C GLY A 130 -7.82 -2.26 -13.03
N GLU A 131 -7.52 -3.28 -12.23
CA GLU A 131 -8.24 -4.55 -12.26
C GLU A 131 -9.69 -4.38 -11.80
N ASP A 132 -10.54 -5.35 -12.14
CA ASP A 132 -11.92 -5.38 -11.68
C ASP A 132 -12.03 -5.55 -10.16
N PHE A 133 -13.04 -4.91 -9.59
CA PHE A 133 -13.39 -5.10 -8.19
C PHE A 133 -13.74 -6.58 -7.91
N ASP A 134 -13.00 -7.19 -6.99
CA ASP A 134 -13.19 -8.57 -6.53
C ASP A 134 -14.01 -8.57 -5.24
N ALA A 135 -15.33 -8.67 -5.39
CA ALA A 135 -16.26 -8.65 -4.26
C ALA A 135 -16.04 -9.82 -3.29
N ALA A 136 -15.60 -10.99 -3.78
CA ALA A 136 -15.38 -12.15 -2.93
C ALA A 136 -14.17 -11.92 -2.00
N ARG A 137 -13.07 -11.40 -2.53
CA ARG A 137 -11.90 -11.04 -1.70
C ARG A 137 -12.19 -9.89 -0.75
N TRP A 138 -12.93 -8.87 -1.21
CA TRP A 138 -13.34 -7.77 -0.35
C TRP A 138 -14.21 -8.25 0.82
N CYS A 139 -15.22 -9.08 0.56
CA CYS A 139 -16.05 -9.66 1.61
C CYS A 139 -15.26 -10.56 2.57
N THR A 140 -14.30 -11.32 2.05
CA THR A 140 -13.42 -12.16 2.89
C THR A 140 -12.58 -11.29 3.82
N ALA A 141 -11.99 -10.20 3.30
CA ALA A 141 -11.25 -9.24 4.10
C ALA A 141 -12.12 -8.59 5.17
N LEU A 142 -13.37 -8.23 4.84
CA LEU A 142 -14.33 -7.65 5.77
C LEU A 142 -14.66 -8.61 6.92
N ILE A 143 -14.95 -9.88 6.60
CA ILE A 143 -15.28 -10.90 7.61
C ILE A 143 -14.08 -11.15 8.53
N SER A 144 -12.87 -11.31 7.97
CA SER A 144 -11.65 -11.45 8.77
C SER A 144 -11.41 -10.23 9.65
N CYS A 145 -11.64 -9.03 9.12
CA CYS A 145 -11.48 -7.80 9.89
C CYS A 145 -12.48 -7.70 11.05
N ARG A 146 -13.74 -8.06 10.83
CA ARG A 146 -14.77 -8.10 11.90
C ARG A 146 -14.44 -9.15 12.96
N ALA A 147 -13.99 -10.34 12.56
CA ALA A 147 -13.58 -11.38 13.50
C ALA A 147 -12.42 -10.91 14.42
N ASP A 148 -11.46 -10.18 13.86
CA ASP A 148 -10.35 -9.62 14.62
C ASP A 148 -10.79 -8.45 15.54
N LEU A 149 -11.76 -7.65 15.12
CA LEU A 149 -12.41 -6.63 15.97
C LEU A 149 -13.20 -7.25 17.14
N ASP A 150 -13.76 -8.44 16.95
CA ASP A 150 -14.52 -9.16 17.98
C ASP A 150 -13.63 -10.05 18.88
N SER A 151 -12.31 -10.03 18.68
CA SER A 151 -11.38 -10.96 19.33
C SER A 151 -11.17 -10.73 20.83
N ASN A 152 -11.60 -9.58 21.38
CA ASN A 152 -11.32 -9.13 22.76
C ASN A 152 -9.81 -9.00 23.05
N ARG A 153 -9.00 -8.83 22.00
CA ARG A 153 -7.56 -8.62 22.07
C ARG A 153 -7.23 -7.25 21.52
N GLU A 154 -6.91 -6.33 22.41
CA GLU A 154 -6.71 -4.92 22.08
C GLU A 154 -5.68 -4.68 20.97
N ASP A 155 -4.55 -5.40 20.99
CA ASP A 155 -3.50 -5.32 19.99
C ASP A 155 -3.98 -5.72 18.59
N VAL A 156 -4.85 -6.73 18.53
CA VAL A 156 -5.46 -7.23 17.30
C VAL A 156 -6.55 -6.27 16.82
N GLU A 157 -7.41 -5.80 17.73
CA GLU A 157 -8.50 -4.88 17.44
C GLU A 157 -8.03 -3.56 16.83
N VAL A 158 -6.98 -2.96 17.38
CA VAL A 158 -6.41 -1.70 16.88
C VAL A 158 -5.84 -1.88 15.46
N GLY A 159 -5.16 -3.00 15.20
CA GLY A 159 -4.70 -3.35 13.85
C GLY A 159 -5.85 -3.63 12.87
N ALA A 160 -6.93 -4.24 13.37
CA ALA A 160 -8.14 -4.48 12.60
C ALA A 160 -8.87 -3.18 12.26
N LEU A 161 -8.96 -2.20 13.17
CA LEU A 161 -9.54 -0.88 12.88
C LEU A 161 -8.77 -0.17 11.75
N SER A 162 -7.44 -0.18 11.79
CA SER A 162 -6.59 0.35 10.71
C SER A 162 -6.91 -0.31 9.35
N SER A 163 -7.03 -1.64 9.35
CA SER A 163 -7.39 -2.43 8.18
C SER A 163 -8.81 -2.12 7.69
N PHE A 164 -9.76 -1.95 8.61
CA PHE A 164 -11.16 -1.63 8.31
C PHE A 164 -11.27 -0.30 7.58
N ILE A 165 -10.57 0.73 8.07
CA ILE A 165 -10.53 2.06 7.45
C ILE A 165 -10.03 1.96 6.01
N GLU A 166 -8.90 1.25 5.79
CA GLU A 166 -8.34 1.08 4.44
C GLU A 166 -9.28 0.27 3.52
N LEU A 167 -9.90 -0.80 4.04
CA LEU A 167 -10.81 -1.66 3.27
C LEU A 167 -12.03 -0.90 2.75
N TYR A 168 -12.62 -0.04 3.58
CA TYR A 168 -13.75 0.78 3.21
C TYR A 168 -13.34 1.90 2.25
N LEU A 169 -12.21 2.56 2.51
CA LEU A 169 -11.64 3.56 1.61
C LEU A 169 -11.46 3.03 0.19
N LEU A 170 -11.04 1.77 0.05
CA LEU A 170 -10.84 1.12 -1.24
C LEU A 170 -12.11 0.97 -2.08
N LEU A 171 -13.32 1.05 -1.51
CA LEU A 171 -14.54 1.01 -2.30
C LEU A 171 -14.63 2.18 -3.31
N TRP A 172 -14.00 3.32 -3.01
CA TRP A 172 -13.91 4.46 -3.93
C TRP A 172 -12.84 4.31 -5.01
N ALA A 173 -12.11 3.18 -5.06
CA ALA A 173 -11.16 2.89 -6.12
C ALA A 173 -11.83 2.33 -7.39
N TRP A 174 -13.09 1.88 -7.30
CA TRP A 174 -13.83 1.29 -8.42
C TRP A 174 -15.22 1.91 -8.57
N PRO A 175 -15.76 1.99 -9.80
CA PRO A 175 -17.16 2.35 -10.01
C PRO A 175 -18.06 1.24 -9.43
N ASP A 176 -19.16 1.67 -8.80
CA ASP A 176 -20.22 0.80 -8.27
C ASP A 176 -19.74 -0.25 -7.24
N ALA A 177 -18.52 -0.11 -6.69
CA ALA A 177 -17.97 -1.08 -5.73
C ALA A 177 -18.80 -1.16 -4.45
N ILE A 178 -19.38 -0.04 -4.00
CA ILE A 178 -20.26 0.02 -2.83
C ILE A 178 -21.49 -0.87 -3.04
N GLU A 179 -22.17 -0.74 -4.18
CA GLU A 179 -23.30 -1.62 -4.55
C GLU A 179 -22.84 -3.09 -4.66
N ARG A 180 -21.74 -3.31 -5.40
CA ARG A 180 -21.20 -4.66 -5.66
C ARG A 180 -20.62 -5.33 -4.42
N SER A 181 -20.33 -4.59 -3.35
CA SER A 181 -19.89 -5.14 -2.06
C SER A 181 -20.99 -5.99 -1.40
N GLY A 182 -22.24 -5.84 -1.83
CA GLY A 182 -23.39 -6.57 -1.28
C GLY A 182 -23.77 -6.17 0.14
N GLN A 183 -23.21 -5.07 0.67
CA GLN A 183 -23.57 -4.56 2.00
C GLN A 183 -24.95 -3.89 2.03
N GLY A 184 -25.49 -3.48 0.87
CA GLY A 184 -26.77 -2.76 0.79
C GLY A 184 -26.76 -1.37 1.44
N LYS A 185 -25.56 -0.76 1.58
CA LYS A 185 -25.33 0.54 2.20
C LYS A 185 -25.23 1.64 1.15
N SER A 186 -25.64 2.85 1.51
CA SER A 186 -25.36 4.06 0.73
C SER A 186 -23.91 4.52 0.90
N ASP A 187 -23.43 5.37 -0.01
CA ASP A 187 -22.11 5.99 0.08
C ASP A 187 -21.88 6.72 1.41
N ASP A 188 -22.92 7.41 1.91
CA ASP A 188 -22.87 8.14 3.18
C ASP A 188 -22.72 7.18 4.38
N GLU A 189 -23.47 6.07 4.39
CA GLU A 189 -23.38 5.06 5.45
C GLU A 189 -22.00 4.39 5.49
N VAL A 190 -21.42 4.09 4.32
CA VAL A 190 -20.06 3.55 4.20
C VAL A 190 -19.03 4.56 4.69
N CYS A 191 -19.19 5.83 4.33
CA CYS A 191 -18.31 6.92 4.79
C CYS A 191 -18.39 7.08 6.32
N ASP A 192 -19.58 7.12 6.89
CA ASP A 192 -19.81 7.25 8.33
C ASP A 192 -19.24 6.06 9.12
N GLU A 193 -19.32 4.84 8.58
CA GLU A 193 -18.72 3.66 9.21
C GLU A 193 -17.19 3.72 9.21
N MET A 194 -16.59 4.13 8.10
CA MET A 194 -15.14 4.33 7.98
C MET A 194 -14.65 5.45 8.93
N MET A 195 -15.39 6.56 9.01
CA MET A 195 -15.05 7.67 9.90
C MET A 195 -15.17 7.29 11.38
N ARG A 196 -16.22 6.55 11.75
CA ARG A 196 -16.36 6.01 13.12
C ARG A 196 -15.22 5.07 13.48
N ALA A 197 -14.81 4.17 12.58
CA ALA A 197 -13.66 3.31 12.82
C ALA A 197 -12.35 4.09 13.02
N CYS A 198 -12.19 5.23 12.32
CA CYS A 198 -11.07 6.14 12.54
C CYS A 198 -11.12 6.82 13.91
N ASP A 199 -12.30 7.28 14.34
CA ASP A 199 -12.47 7.89 15.66
C ASP A 199 -12.23 6.86 16.78
N ASP A 200 -12.72 5.63 16.62
CA ASP A 200 -12.48 4.52 17.56
C ASP A 200 -10.98 4.17 17.67
N LEU A 201 -10.25 4.19 16.54
CA LEU A 201 -8.80 3.97 16.50
C LEU A 201 -8.06 5.05 17.30
N ILE A 202 -8.47 6.31 17.13
CA ILE A 202 -7.90 7.47 17.82
C ILE A 202 -8.13 7.35 19.34
N ASP A 203 -9.36 7.07 19.75
CA ASP A 203 -9.72 6.99 21.16
C ASP A 203 -8.99 5.85 21.87
N ARG A 204 -8.86 4.69 21.22
CA ARG A 204 -8.05 3.57 21.74
C ARG A 204 -6.58 3.96 21.86
N ALA A 205 -5.98 4.56 20.82
CA ALA A 205 -4.57 4.96 20.89
C ALA A 205 -4.29 5.93 22.06
N ARG A 206 -5.19 6.88 22.31
CA ARG A 206 -5.10 7.83 23.44
C ARG A 206 -5.21 7.14 24.79
N ASN A 207 -6.15 6.22 24.95
CA ASN A 207 -6.40 5.54 26.22
C ASN A 207 -5.27 4.58 26.63
N HIS A 208 -4.54 4.05 25.66
CA HIS A 208 -3.54 3.00 25.89
C HIS A 208 -2.08 3.47 25.68
N GLY A 209 -1.88 4.72 25.26
CA GLY A 209 -0.55 5.34 25.16
C GLY A 209 0.30 4.82 23.99
N SER A 210 -0.30 4.14 23.01
CA SER A 210 0.39 3.61 21.83
C SER A 210 -0.08 4.32 20.56
N ASN A 211 0.75 5.23 20.06
CA ASN A 211 0.48 5.96 18.81
C ASN A 211 1.00 5.23 17.56
N LEU A 212 1.53 4.00 17.69
CA LEU A 212 2.17 3.31 16.58
C LEU A 212 1.19 3.01 15.44
N VAL A 213 0.02 2.46 15.74
CA VAL A 213 -0.97 2.09 14.71
C VAL A 213 -1.61 3.30 14.04
N PRO A 214 -2.02 4.37 14.74
CA PRO A 214 -2.43 5.62 14.09
C PRO A 214 -1.35 6.18 13.15
N VAL A 215 -0.09 6.20 13.57
CA VAL A 215 1.03 6.68 12.74
C VAL A 215 1.21 5.80 11.49
N GLN A 216 1.11 4.47 11.63
CA GLN A 216 1.17 3.55 10.49
C GLN A 216 -0.02 3.73 9.54
N THR A 217 -1.22 3.90 10.08
CA THR A 217 -2.46 4.16 9.31
C THR A 217 -2.33 5.45 8.53
N ARG A 218 -1.93 6.54 9.17
CA ARG A 218 -1.63 7.83 8.54
C ARG A 218 -0.62 7.68 7.40
N ARG A 219 0.49 6.97 7.63
CA ARG A 219 1.52 6.70 6.61
C ARG A 219 0.98 5.88 5.43
N GLN A 220 0.03 4.98 5.65
CA GLN A 220 -0.60 4.22 4.57
C GLN A 220 -1.58 5.10 3.78
N LEU A 221 -2.38 5.94 4.44
CA LEU A 221 -3.25 6.93 3.80
C LEU A 221 -2.45 7.95 2.98
N ASP A 222 -1.31 8.42 3.49
CA ASP A 222 -0.39 9.30 2.76
C ASP A 222 0.10 8.67 1.45
N ARG A 223 0.22 7.33 1.39
CA ARG A 223 0.60 6.64 0.15
C ARG A 223 -0.51 6.71 -0.88
N TYR A 224 -1.79 6.68 -0.49
CA TYR A 224 -2.89 6.90 -1.41
C TYR A 224 -2.80 8.30 -2.02
N VAL A 225 -2.58 9.32 -1.19
CA VAL A 225 -2.54 10.73 -1.61
C VAL A 225 -1.30 11.05 -2.47
N ASN A 226 -0.11 10.67 -2.00
CA ASN A 226 1.15 11.20 -2.56
C ASN A 226 1.84 10.28 -3.56
N TRP A 227 1.37 9.03 -3.70
CA TRP A 227 2.02 8.04 -4.57
C TRP A 227 1.03 7.25 -5.40
N MET A 228 0.19 6.44 -4.76
CA MET A 228 -0.64 5.47 -5.45
C MET A 228 -1.66 6.14 -6.35
N TRP A 229 -2.24 7.30 -5.99
CA TRP A 229 -3.15 8.07 -6.84
C TRP A 229 -2.55 9.40 -7.33
N SER A 230 -1.22 9.50 -7.36
CA SER A 230 -0.56 10.69 -7.92
C SER A 230 -0.83 10.81 -9.42
N GLU A 231 -0.94 12.05 -9.92
CA GLU A 231 -1.17 12.30 -11.35
C GLU A 231 -0.03 11.75 -12.21
N GLU A 232 1.20 11.85 -11.70
CA GLU A 232 2.41 11.38 -12.36
C GLU A 232 2.39 9.86 -12.55
N LEU A 233 1.99 9.09 -11.53
CA LEU A 233 1.89 7.64 -11.64
C LEU A 233 0.77 7.22 -12.59
N ILE A 234 -0.38 7.91 -12.53
CA ILE A 234 -1.53 7.63 -13.39
C ILE A 234 -1.19 7.92 -14.86
N GLU A 235 -0.52 9.04 -15.14
CA GLU A 235 -0.09 9.41 -16.49
C GLU A 235 0.96 8.42 -17.01
N HIS A 236 1.96 8.07 -16.20
CA HIS A 236 2.96 7.07 -16.60
C HIS A 236 2.32 5.71 -16.91
N GLN A 237 1.36 5.25 -16.09
CA GLN A 237 0.60 4.04 -16.36
C GLN A 237 -0.24 4.11 -17.64
N ARG A 238 -0.83 5.27 -17.94
CA ARG A 238 -1.60 5.49 -19.18
C ARG A 238 -0.71 5.34 -20.42
N GLN A 239 0.52 5.84 -20.37
CA GLN A 239 1.52 5.67 -21.43
C GLN A 239 1.89 4.18 -21.64
N GLN A 240 1.75 3.36 -20.60
CA GLN A 240 1.95 1.91 -20.62
C GLN A 240 0.65 1.11 -20.83
N ASN A 241 -0.41 1.73 -21.36
CA ASN A 241 -1.74 1.13 -21.60
C ASN A 241 -2.43 0.54 -20.36
N THR A 242 -2.06 0.97 -19.16
CA THR A 242 -2.75 0.63 -17.92
C THR A 242 -3.78 1.71 -17.62
N VAL A 243 -5.05 1.42 -17.85
CA VAL A 243 -6.16 2.36 -17.60
C VAL A 243 -6.80 2.03 -16.26
N ARG A 244 -6.76 2.98 -15.33
CA ARG A 244 -7.46 2.83 -14.05
C ARG A 244 -8.94 3.18 -14.18
N LYS A 245 -9.78 2.44 -13.48
CA LYS A 245 -11.22 2.67 -13.38
C LYS A 245 -11.53 3.71 -12.29
N ILE A 246 -10.85 4.85 -12.32
CA ILE A 246 -11.02 5.89 -11.28
C ILE A 246 -12.35 6.61 -11.51
N PRO A 247 -13.21 6.76 -10.48
CA PRO A 247 -14.39 7.61 -10.56
C PRO A 247 -13.98 9.04 -10.96
N THR A 248 -14.49 9.51 -12.10
CA THR A 248 -14.16 10.84 -12.65
C THR A 248 -14.96 11.93 -11.92
N ARG A 249 -14.38 12.47 -10.85
CA ARG A 249 -14.75 13.71 -10.13
C ARG A 249 -15.87 13.60 -9.07
N GLY A 250 -15.66 14.33 -7.97
CA GLY A 250 -16.56 14.52 -6.82
C GLY A 250 -15.78 14.88 -5.54
N GLU A 251 -16.45 15.33 -4.48
CA GLU A 251 -15.82 15.57 -3.16
C GLU A 251 -15.46 14.25 -2.43
N ASN A 252 -16.05 13.13 -2.86
CA ASN A 252 -15.85 11.79 -2.31
C ASN A 252 -14.99 10.94 -3.25
N THR A 253 -13.76 11.39 -3.49
CA THR A 253 -12.73 10.56 -4.14
C THR A 253 -11.91 9.82 -3.08
N ILE A 254 -11.26 8.72 -3.48
CA ILE A 254 -10.31 8.03 -2.59
C ILE A 254 -9.23 8.95 -2.03
N VAL A 255 -8.72 9.90 -2.82
CA VAL A 255 -7.73 10.90 -2.36
C VAL A 255 -8.35 11.86 -1.35
N GLY A 256 -9.53 12.42 -1.65
CA GLY A 256 -10.21 13.36 -0.75
C GLY A 256 -10.62 12.72 0.58
N LEU A 257 -11.07 11.46 0.56
CA LEU A 257 -11.39 10.70 1.77
C LEU A 257 -10.14 10.34 2.57
N ALA A 258 -9.06 9.93 1.91
CA ALA A 258 -7.78 9.69 2.57
C ALA A 258 -7.25 10.96 3.27
N GLN A 259 -7.37 12.13 2.62
CA GLN A 259 -7.01 13.42 3.23
C GLN A 259 -7.85 13.73 4.47
N LYS A 260 -9.18 13.57 4.41
CA LYS A 260 -10.07 13.74 5.58
C LYS A 260 -9.68 12.83 6.74
N LEU A 261 -9.31 11.58 6.45
CA LEU A 261 -8.85 10.64 7.48
C LEU A 261 -7.48 11.04 8.07
N ILE A 262 -6.53 11.50 7.24
CA ILE A 262 -5.24 12.03 7.71
C ILE A 262 -5.45 13.22 8.64
N GLU A 263 -6.29 14.19 8.24
CA GLU A 263 -6.62 15.36 9.06
C GLU A 263 -7.25 15.01 10.41
N ARG A 264 -7.99 13.89 10.50
CA ARG A 264 -8.51 13.38 11.76
C ARG A 264 -7.40 12.76 12.61
N LEU A 265 -6.57 11.90 12.02
CA LEU A 265 -5.46 11.22 12.71
C LEU A 265 -4.40 12.21 13.22
N ASP A 266 -4.19 13.34 12.53
CA ASP A 266 -3.26 14.40 12.93
C ASP A 266 -3.74 15.21 14.16
N ARG A 267 -4.96 14.96 14.66
CA ARG A 267 -5.49 15.57 15.90
C ARG A 267 -5.13 14.79 17.16
N VAL A 268 -4.39 13.68 17.04
CA VAL A 268 -3.92 12.82 18.15
C VAL A 268 -2.50 13.15 18.52
#